data_AF-A0A2E2BWQ3-F1
#
_entry.id   AF-A0A2E2BWQ3-F1
#
_cell.length_a   1.000
_cell.length_b   1.000
_cell.length_c   1.000
_cell.angle_alpha   90.00
_cell.angle_beta   90.00
_cell.angle_gamma   90.00
#
_symmetry.space_group_name_H-M   'P 1'
#
loop_
_entity.id
_entity.type
_entity.pdbx_description
1 polymer ?
#
loop_
_entity_poly.entity_id
_entity_poly.type
_entity_poly.pdbx_seq_one_letter_code
_entity_poly.pdbx_strand_id
1 'polypeptide(L)'
;MIEKHDVRSVSLEGLTEKNLSAFNSFIKTLREFEVPEGDGVIDLFLKEQYRRDCLQMGAAAQLEISAMLESVLPLESAEAFEKANPVGKDGKVRFDKDGEEKREDEMIKILMKEKGISVIVLGGGHDLSDRMKLSSVQYVRVSSKQYEGVSRH
;
A
#
# COMPACT_ATOMS: atom_id res chain seq x y z
N MET A 1 7.67 -15.57 3.07
CA MET A 1 7.38 -14.73 4.26
C MET A 1 5.91 -14.86 4.63
N ILE A 2 4.99 -14.52 3.71
CA ILE A 2 3.54 -14.62 3.92
C ILE A 2 3.12 -16.02 4.40
N GLU A 3 3.34 -17.06 3.60
CA GLU A 3 2.96 -18.45 3.96
C GLU A 3 3.68 -18.97 5.20
N LYS A 4 4.98 -18.70 5.33
CA LYS A 4 5.82 -19.19 6.45
C LYS A 4 5.36 -18.65 7.81
N HIS A 5 4.77 -17.45 7.83
CA HIS A 5 4.38 -16.75 9.06
C HIS A 5 2.85 -16.60 9.20
N ASP A 6 2.06 -17.29 8.38
CA ASP A 6 0.59 -17.20 8.33
C ASP A 6 0.10 -15.75 8.29
N VAL A 7 0.75 -14.90 7.48
CA VAL A 7 0.32 -13.51 7.31
C VAL A 7 -0.94 -13.51 6.48
N ARG A 8 -2.07 -13.13 7.08
CA ARG A 8 -3.39 -13.11 6.42
C ARG A 8 -3.79 -11.75 5.91
N SER A 9 -3.22 -10.68 6.47
CA SER A 9 -3.49 -9.32 6.06
C SER A 9 -2.24 -8.46 6.07
N VAL A 10 -2.28 -7.39 5.28
CA VAL A 10 -1.23 -6.36 5.27
C VAL A 10 -1.87 -4.98 5.24
N SER A 11 -1.25 -3.99 5.90
CA SER A 11 -1.73 -2.61 5.90
C SER A 11 -0.99 -1.80 4.83
N LEU A 12 -1.72 -1.09 3.98
CA LEU A 12 -1.18 -0.46 2.76
C LEU A 12 -1.25 1.07 2.82
N GLU A 13 -0.11 1.73 2.58
CA GLU A 13 -0.05 3.17 2.33
C GLU A 13 -0.83 3.56 1.06
N GLY A 14 -1.57 4.67 1.12
CA GLY A 14 -2.47 5.15 0.07
C GLY A 14 -3.90 4.61 0.21
N LEU A 15 -4.12 3.64 1.12
CA LEU A 15 -5.42 3.06 1.40
C LEU A 15 -6.02 3.64 2.68
N THR A 16 -7.27 4.08 2.58
CA THR A 16 -8.08 4.73 3.61
C THR A 16 -9.46 4.07 3.65
N GLU A 17 -10.20 4.22 4.74
CA GLU A 17 -11.61 3.78 4.81
C GLU A 17 -12.47 4.35 3.67
N LYS A 18 -12.14 5.55 3.16
CA LYS A 18 -12.89 6.24 2.11
C LYS A 18 -12.73 5.57 0.74
N ASN A 19 -11.55 5.04 0.41
CA ASN A 19 -11.26 4.42 -0.89
C ASN A 19 -11.21 2.89 -0.84
N LEU A 20 -11.32 2.27 0.33
CA LEU A 20 -11.33 0.82 0.52
C LEU A 20 -12.37 0.09 -0.31
N SER A 21 -13.60 0.61 -0.39
CA SER A 21 -14.67 -0.04 -1.17
C SER A 21 -14.36 -0.07 -2.68
N ALA A 22 -13.80 1.01 -3.21
CA ALA A 22 -13.38 1.08 -4.61
C ALA A 22 -12.19 0.14 -4.88
N PHE A 23 -11.23 0.10 -3.96
CA PHE A 23 -10.09 -0.82 -4.01
C PHE A 23 -10.55 -2.29 -4.03
N ASN A 24 -11.42 -2.69 -3.09
CA ASN A 24 -11.95 -4.06 -3.01
C ASN A 24 -12.78 -4.44 -4.24
N SER A 25 -13.56 -3.50 -4.76
CA SER A 25 -14.32 -3.71 -6.00
C SER A 25 -13.40 -3.98 -7.19
N PHE A 26 -12.27 -3.27 -7.27
CA PHE A 26 -11.32 -3.47 -8.36
C PHE A 26 -10.51 -4.77 -8.21
N ILE A 27 -10.12 -5.15 -6.98
CA ILE A 27 -9.55 -6.48 -6.71
C ILE A 27 -10.49 -7.58 -7.17
N LYS A 28 -11.78 -7.48 -6.82
CA LYS A 28 -12.78 -8.46 -7.24
C LYS A 28 -12.83 -8.59 -8.76
N THR A 29 -12.89 -7.47 -9.48
CA THR A 29 -12.87 -7.46 -10.95
C THR A 29 -11.64 -8.16 -11.50
N LEU A 30 -10.44 -7.83 -10.99
CA LEU A 30 -9.19 -8.44 -11.47
C LEU A 30 -9.08 -9.93 -11.12
N ARG A 31 -9.69 -10.36 -10.03
CA ARG A 31 -9.72 -11.77 -9.62
C ARG A 31 -10.65 -12.61 -10.48
N GLU A 32 -11.79 -12.04 -10.88
CA GLU A 32 -12.80 -12.70 -11.72
C GLU A 32 -12.49 -12.59 -13.22
N PHE A 33 -11.51 -11.76 -13.61
CA PHE A 33 -11.13 -11.58 -15.00
C PHE A 33 -10.34 -12.78 -15.54
N GLU A 34 -10.89 -13.44 -16.57
CA GLU A 34 -10.19 -14.49 -17.31
C GLU A 34 -9.24 -13.86 -18.34
N VAL A 35 -7.94 -13.94 -18.07
CA VAL A 35 -6.92 -13.47 -19.01
C VAL A 35 -6.93 -14.40 -20.24
N PRO A 36 -7.15 -13.86 -21.45
CA PRO A 36 -7.22 -14.69 -22.66
C PRO A 36 -5.87 -15.38 -22.92
N GLU A 37 -5.89 -16.60 -23.46
CA GLU A 37 -4.66 -17.33 -23.80
C GLU A 37 -4.12 -17.00 -25.20
N GLY A 38 -4.98 -16.54 -26.12
CA GLY A 38 -4.65 -16.30 -27.52
C GLY A 38 -3.69 -15.13 -27.78
N ASP A 39 -3.18 -15.06 -29.01
CA ASP A 39 -2.21 -14.06 -29.44
C ASP A 39 -2.80 -13.06 -30.46
N GLY A 40 -4.13 -12.98 -30.54
CA GLY A 40 -4.80 -11.97 -31.35
C GLY A 40 -4.57 -10.55 -30.81
N VAL A 41 -4.78 -9.53 -31.65
CA VAL A 41 -4.56 -8.12 -31.25
C VAL A 41 -5.38 -7.74 -30.01
N ILE A 42 -6.63 -8.22 -29.93
CA ILE A 42 -7.50 -7.98 -28.78
C ILE A 42 -7.02 -8.72 -27.53
N ASP A 43 -6.57 -9.98 -27.68
CA ASP A 43 -6.05 -10.77 -26.56
C ASP A 43 -4.80 -10.13 -25.97
N LEU A 44 -3.87 -9.69 -26.82
CA LEU A 44 -2.65 -9.00 -26.42
C LEU A 44 -2.96 -7.68 -25.70
N PHE A 45 -3.95 -6.93 -26.17
CA PHE A 45 -4.40 -5.70 -25.52
C PHE A 45 -4.95 -5.99 -24.11
N LEU A 46 -5.80 -7.00 -23.96
CA LEU A 46 -6.38 -7.39 -22.67
C LEU A 46 -5.31 -7.92 -21.70
N LYS A 47 -4.36 -8.74 -22.18
CA LYS A 47 -3.20 -9.21 -21.39
C LYS A 47 -2.39 -8.03 -20.86
N GLU A 48 -2.09 -7.04 -21.69
CA GLU A 48 -1.32 -5.86 -21.28
C GLU A 48 -2.10 -4.95 -20.34
N GLN A 49 -3.41 -4.76 -20.55
CA GLN A 49 -4.26 -3.98 -19.65
C GLN A 49 -4.32 -4.62 -18.27
N TYR A 50 -4.57 -5.94 -18.20
CA TYR A 50 -4.56 -6.69 -16.95
C TYR A 50 -3.23 -6.55 -16.21
N ARG A 51 -2.10 -6.71 -16.93
CA ARG A 51 -0.76 -6.55 -16.36
C ARG A 51 -0.54 -5.14 -15.79
N ARG A 52 -1.02 -4.10 -16.48
CA ARG A 52 -0.92 -2.70 -16.02
C ARG A 52 -1.77 -2.46 -14.78
N ASP A 53 -2.99 -2.98 -14.77
CA ASP A 53 -3.90 -2.84 -13.64
C ASP A 53 -3.34 -3.53 -12.39
N CYS A 54 -2.81 -4.75 -12.52
CA CYS A 54 -2.11 -5.44 -11.44
C CYS A 54 -0.89 -4.66 -10.95
N LEU A 55 -0.11 -4.07 -11.86
CA LEU A 55 1.06 -3.26 -11.50
C LEU A 55 0.65 -1.99 -10.75
N GLN A 56 -0.38 -1.30 -11.21
CA GLN A 56 -0.90 -0.09 -10.59
C GLN A 56 -1.44 -0.35 -9.18
N MET A 57 -2.10 -1.50 -8.97
CA MET A 57 -2.63 -1.92 -7.68
C MET A 57 -1.54 -2.38 -6.69
N GLY A 58 -0.34 -2.68 -7.18
CA GLY A 58 0.82 -3.01 -6.36
C GLY A 58 0.80 -4.43 -5.78
N ALA A 59 1.86 -4.75 -5.05
CA ALA A 59 2.13 -6.12 -4.59
C ALA A 59 1.08 -6.64 -3.59
N ALA A 60 0.59 -5.78 -2.68
CA ALA A 60 -0.41 -6.17 -1.69
C ALA A 60 -1.72 -6.65 -2.35
N ALA A 61 -2.21 -5.89 -3.33
CA ALA A 61 -3.40 -6.25 -4.09
C ALA A 61 -3.20 -7.53 -4.91
N GLN A 62 -2.03 -7.70 -5.55
CA GLN A 62 -1.72 -8.93 -6.30
C GLN A 62 -1.74 -10.18 -5.40
N LEU A 63 -1.26 -10.06 -4.16
CA LEU A 63 -1.32 -11.15 -3.18
C LEU A 63 -2.77 -11.48 -2.80
N GLU A 64 -3.64 -10.50 -2.61
CA GLU A 64 -5.06 -10.72 -2.35
C GLU A 64 -5.78 -11.33 -3.57
N ILE A 65 -5.51 -10.84 -4.79
CA ILE A 65 -6.03 -11.40 -6.05
C ILE A 65 -5.66 -12.89 -6.15
N SER A 66 -4.40 -13.23 -5.84
CA SER A 66 -3.90 -14.62 -5.85
C SER A 66 -4.33 -15.48 -4.67
N ALA A 67 -5.21 -14.97 -3.79
CA ALA A 67 -5.68 -15.65 -2.57
C ALA A 67 -4.59 -15.95 -1.52
N MET A 68 -3.42 -15.31 -1.62
CA MET A 68 -2.35 -15.45 -0.63
C MET A 68 -2.56 -14.56 0.61
N LEU A 69 -3.40 -13.52 0.48
CA LEU A 69 -3.91 -12.72 1.59
C LEU A 69 -5.43 -12.84 1.65
N GLU A 70 -5.96 -12.80 2.87
CA GLU A 70 -7.40 -12.68 3.13
C GLU A 70 -7.87 -11.24 2.91
N SER A 71 -7.04 -10.23 3.23
CA SER A 71 -7.39 -8.81 3.00
C SER A 71 -6.18 -7.86 2.98
N VAL A 72 -6.34 -6.72 2.30
CA VAL A 72 -5.50 -5.54 2.47
C VAL A 72 -6.24 -4.50 3.30
N LEU A 73 -5.58 -3.99 4.34
CA LEU A 73 -6.16 -3.05 5.31
C LEU A 73 -5.70 -1.61 5.05
N PRO A 74 -6.55 -0.60 5.34
CA PRO A 74 -6.14 0.80 5.31
C PRO A 74 -5.03 1.08 6.32
N LEU A 75 -3.96 1.76 5.89
CA LEU A 75 -2.93 2.28 6.80
C LEU A 75 -3.15 3.76 7.16
N GLU A 76 -4.11 4.44 6.52
CA GLU A 76 -4.24 5.89 6.63
C GLU A 76 -5.65 6.36 6.96
N SER A 77 -5.73 7.47 7.71
CA SER A 77 -6.97 8.23 7.82
C SER A 77 -7.16 9.10 6.58
N ALA A 78 -8.37 9.16 6.04
CA ALA A 78 -8.67 9.96 4.86
C ALA A 78 -8.33 11.44 5.06
N GLU A 79 -8.54 11.97 6.27
CA GLU A 79 -8.24 13.37 6.58
C GLU A 79 -6.74 13.67 6.58
N ALA A 80 -5.93 12.86 7.25
CA ALA A 80 -4.47 13.10 7.29
C ALA A 80 -3.84 12.87 5.91
N PHE A 81 -4.30 11.84 5.18
CA PHE A 81 -3.87 11.56 3.82
C PHE A 81 -4.17 12.74 2.86
N GLU A 82 -5.40 13.26 2.90
CA GLU A 82 -5.77 14.41 2.05
C GLU A 82 -4.99 15.68 2.40
N LYS A 83 -4.76 15.94 3.69
CA LYS A 83 -4.00 17.11 4.16
C LYS A 83 -2.53 17.06 3.77
N ALA A 84 -1.93 15.89 3.76
CA ALA A 84 -0.53 15.68 3.39
C ALA A 84 -0.31 15.59 1.87
N ASN A 85 -1.37 15.65 1.07
CA ASN A 85 -1.25 15.57 -0.39
C ASN A 85 -0.33 16.70 -0.89
N PRO A 86 0.85 16.37 -1.47
CA PRO A 86 1.80 17.39 -1.89
C PRO A 86 1.32 18.14 -3.14
N VAL A 87 0.30 17.65 -3.84
CA VAL A 87 -0.25 18.31 -5.03
C VAL A 87 -1.34 19.28 -4.60
N GLY A 88 -1.04 20.57 -4.69
CA GLY A 88 -2.00 21.63 -4.43
C GLY A 88 -3.17 21.62 -5.41
N LYS A 89 -4.25 22.35 -5.08
CA LYS A 89 -5.41 22.54 -5.99
C LYS A 89 -5.02 23.19 -7.32
N ASP A 90 -3.87 23.87 -7.36
CA ASP A 90 -3.28 24.47 -8.56
C ASP A 90 -2.39 23.49 -9.36
N GLY A 91 -2.33 22.22 -8.97
CA GLY A 91 -1.53 21.17 -9.60
C GLY A 91 -0.03 21.25 -9.27
N LYS A 92 0.41 22.23 -8.46
CA LYS A 92 1.83 22.37 -8.10
C LYS A 92 2.19 21.49 -6.92
N VAL A 93 3.35 20.86 -7.01
CA VAL A 93 3.93 20.04 -5.94
C VAL A 93 4.56 20.94 -4.88
N ARG A 94 4.10 20.82 -3.63
CA ARG A 94 4.65 21.47 -2.44
C ARG A 94 4.70 20.44 -1.32
N PHE A 95 5.89 20.13 -0.83
CA PHE A 95 6.04 19.22 0.30
C PHE A 95 5.77 19.98 1.59
N ASP A 96 4.76 19.52 2.33
CA ASP A 96 4.45 19.99 3.69
C ASP A 96 4.99 18.95 4.67
N LYS A 97 6.16 19.23 5.25
CA LYS A 97 6.80 18.31 6.20
C LYS A 97 5.92 18.09 7.44
N ASP A 98 5.28 19.14 7.95
CA ASP A 98 4.43 19.04 9.14
C ASP A 98 3.15 18.24 8.83
N GLY A 99 2.62 18.36 7.62
CA GLY A 99 1.50 17.56 7.12
C GLY A 99 1.86 16.08 7.01
N GLU A 100 3.03 15.79 6.46
CA GLU A 100 3.56 14.43 6.33
C GLU A 100 3.79 13.76 7.70
N GLU A 101 4.42 14.47 8.65
CA GLU A 101 4.65 13.95 10.00
C GLU A 101 3.34 13.62 10.73
N LYS A 102 2.29 14.45 10.55
CA LYS A 102 0.97 14.16 11.11
C LYS A 102 0.32 12.94 10.46
N ARG A 103 0.56 12.71 9.17
CA ARG A 103 0.09 11.54 8.45
C ARG A 103 0.75 10.27 9.02
N GLU A 104 2.07 10.30 9.21
CA GLU A 104 2.82 9.21 9.84
C GLU A 104 2.33 8.93 11.27
N ASP A 105 2.09 9.97 12.08
CA ASP A 105 1.56 9.82 13.44
C ASP A 105 0.18 9.11 13.45
N GLU A 106 -0.68 9.38 12.47
CA GLU A 106 -1.97 8.68 12.31
C GLU A 106 -1.79 7.23 11.85
N MET A 107 -0.86 6.94 10.94
CA MET A 107 -0.54 5.55 10.55
C MET A 107 -0.14 4.73 11.77
N ILE A 108 0.67 5.29 12.66
CA ILE A 108 1.12 4.61 13.88
C ILE A 108 -0.04 4.38 14.82
N LYS A 109 -0.95 5.35 15.00
CA LYS A 109 -2.17 5.15 15.81
C LYS A 109 -3.04 4.02 15.27
N ILE A 110 -3.09 3.82 13.95
CA ILE A 110 -3.80 2.69 13.33
C ILE A 110 -3.09 1.38 13.69
N LEU A 111 -1.78 1.30 13.47
CA LEU A 111 -0.97 0.11 13.77
C LEU A 111 -0.99 -0.29 15.24
N MET A 112 -0.99 0.69 16.16
CA MET A 112 -1.01 0.41 17.60
C MET A 112 -2.32 -0.19 18.12
N LYS A 113 -3.38 -0.22 17.29
CA LYS A 113 -4.63 -0.93 17.61
C LYS A 113 -4.54 -2.42 17.27
N GLU A 114 -3.62 -2.79 16.38
CA GLU A 114 -3.39 -4.17 16.00
C GLU A 114 -2.66 -4.92 17.13
N LYS A 115 -2.75 -6.25 17.13
CA LYS A 115 -2.10 -7.11 18.12
C LYS A 115 -1.15 -8.06 17.41
N GLY A 116 0.06 -8.23 17.95
CA GLY A 116 1.03 -9.16 17.42
C GLY A 116 1.89 -8.55 16.32
N ILE A 117 2.04 -9.28 15.22
CA ILE A 117 2.90 -8.88 14.09
C ILE A 117 2.03 -8.21 13.03
N SER A 118 2.35 -6.96 12.72
CA SER A 118 1.76 -6.21 11.61
C SER A 118 2.74 -6.13 10.46
N VAL A 119 2.27 -6.46 9.24
CA VAL A 119 3.04 -6.30 8.00
C VAL A 119 2.48 -5.09 7.27
N ILE A 120 3.34 -4.10 6.99
CA ILE A 120 2.96 -2.88 6.30
C ILE A 120 3.68 -2.75 4.97
N VAL A 121 3.00 -2.16 3.98
CA VAL A 121 3.58 -1.82 2.68
C VAL A 121 3.59 -0.31 2.54
N LEU A 122 4.79 0.26 2.47
CA LEU A 122 5.04 1.68 2.29
C LEU A 122 5.58 1.95 0.89
N GLY A 123 5.31 3.15 0.38
CA GLY A 123 5.97 3.68 -0.81
C GLY A 123 7.47 3.83 -0.56
N GLY A 124 8.28 3.66 -1.61
CA GLY A 124 9.74 3.57 -1.45
C GLY A 124 10.44 4.82 -0.90
N GLY A 125 9.76 5.97 -0.86
CA GLY A 125 10.24 7.20 -0.25
C GLY A 125 9.90 7.38 1.24
N HIS A 126 9.13 6.45 1.83
CA HIS A 126 8.73 6.51 3.23
C HIS A 126 9.40 5.48 4.11
N ASP A 127 9.61 5.90 5.36
CA ASP A 127 10.25 5.12 6.40
C ASP A 127 9.74 5.62 7.76
N LEU A 128 9.07 4.74 8.51
CA LEU A 128 8.54 5.07 9.83
C LEU A 128 9.57 4.86 10.95
N SER A 129 10.81 4.51 10.63
CA SER A 129 11.86 4.16 11.62
C SER A 129 12.01 5.18 12.73
N ASP A 130 11.97 6.48 12.43
CA ASP A 130 12.16 7.53 13.43
C ASP A 130 11.00 7.65 14.41
N ARG A 131 9.77 7.38 13.93
CA ARG A 131 8.54 7.42 14.72
C ARG A 131 8.28 6.13 15.47
N MET A 132 8.79 5.01 14.97
CA MET A 132 8.62 3.67 15.56
C MET A 132 9.64 3.34 16.66
N LYS A 133 10.38 4.33 17.19
CA LYS A 133 11.25 4.21 18.38
C LYS A 133 10.44 4.10 19.68
N LEU A 134 9.49 3.17 19.71
CA LEU A 134 8.62 2.89 20.84
C LEU A 134 9.14 1.66 21.60
N SER A 135 9.22 1.75 22.92
CA SER A 135 9.74 0.64 23.76
C SER A 135 8.92 -0.65 23.66
N SER A 136 7.66 -0.56 23.22
CA SER A 136 6.72 -1.67 23.10
C SER A 136 6.71 -2.33 21.72
N VAL A 137 7.49 -1.84 20.75
CA VAL A 137 7.41 -2.29 19.35
C VAL A 137 8.80 -2.59 18.80
N GLN A 138 8.95 -3.72 18.12
CA GLN A 138 10.11 -3.97 17.27
C GLN A 138 9.75 -3.63 15.82
N TYR A 139 10.40 -2.62 15.27
CA TYR A 139 10.25 -2.24 13.87
C TYR A 139 11.38 -2.84 13.03
N VAL A 140 11.02 -3.55 11.96
CA VAL A 140 11.97 -4.14 11.01
C VAL A 140 11.63 -3.64 9.62
N ARG A 141 12.50 -2.84 9.04
CA ARG A 141 12.39 -2.39 7.64
C ARG A 141 13.02 -3.43 6.72
N VAL A 142 12.28 -3.80 5.68
CA VAL A 142 12.78 -4.61 4.57
C VAL A 142 12.66 -3.76 3.30
N SER A 143 13.78 -3.48 2.65
CA SER A 143 13.83 -2.73 1.40
C SER A 143 14.65 -3.49 0.36
N SER A 144 14.37 -3.23 -0.92
CA SER A 144 15.27 -3.67 -1.99
C SER A 144 16.49 -2.75 -2.07
N LYS A 145 17.58 -3.21 -2.69
CA LYS A 145 18.83 -2.44 -2.87
C LYS A 145 18.62 -1.03 -3.42
N GLN A 146 17.63 -0.86 -4.29
CA GLN A 146 17.32 0.44 -4.89
C GLN A 146 16.82 1.48 -3.88
N TYR A 147 16.29 1.02 -2.73
CA TYR A 147 15.76 1.86 -1.67
C TYR A 147 16.60 1.81 -0.38
N GLU A 148 17.77 1.18 -0.42
CA GLU A 148 18.74 1.28 0.68
C GLU A 148 19.24 2.73 0.81
N GLY A 149 19.12 3.32 1.99
CA GLY A 149 19.51 4.72 2.25
C GLY A 149 18.55 5.77 1.70
N VAL A 150 17.46 5.37 1.03
CA VAL A 150 16.36 6.27 0.68
C VAL A 150 15.46 6.39 1.92
N SER A 151 15.78 7.36 2.76
CA SER A 151 14.96 7.82 3.88
C SER A 151 14.90 9.34 3.78
N ARG A 152 13.70 9.94 3.82
CA ARG A 152 13.57 11.40 3.86
C ARG A 152 14.09 11.90 5.23
N HIS A 153 15.00 12.87 5.21
CA HIS A 153 15.44 13.65 6.38
C HIS A 153 14.56 14.90 6.55
#